data_AF-A0A847LAT6-F1
#
_entry.id   AF-A0A847LAT6-F1
#
_cell.length_a   1.000
_cell.length_b   1.000
_cell.length_c   1.000
_cell.angle_alpha   90.00
_cell.angle_beta   90.00
_cell.angle_gamma   90.00
#
_symmetry.space_group_name_H-M   'P 1'
#
loop_
_entity.id
_entity.type
_entity.pdbx_description
1 polymer ?
#
loop_
_entity_poly.entity_id
_entity_poly.type
_entity_poly.pdbx_seq_one_letter_code
_entity_poly.pdbx_strand_id
1 'polypeptide(L)'
;MNCQDFQNGLDTRDPYTPSAEEQAHARTCMACRRKLEASRRLLEGLAVVRGCARVPDLAPRIRQAAAAAGPVDAAGPSLGDRLIAWVQFLAPTSPLKSSLFYAAAGSIIFVLLWAVLARVPPRTEGPAAAGKHAWQMTMLHGGQPTVTGPGGVAAAPEAGTTFPAGAELAFPPASRARFRLPGQAEVEVEGARLTLQEYGFRLSGGRAKVQVRPVSEGAPAFRVLTPLATVTVMGTGFTLELSERRLLVQVSAGRVQVEAGSGRKVLGPGEELRVGPSGWEALPGSDASSTVVPDSDRPEVPQD
;
A
#
# COMPACT_ATOMS: atom_id res chain seq x y z
N MET A 1 -16.10 5.62 -8.88
CA MET A 1 -16.31 4.61 -7.82
C MET A 1 -14.97 3.99 -7.42
N ASN A 2 -14.65 3.97 -6.13
CA ASN A 2 -13.44 3.31 -5.61
C ASN A 2 -13.71 1.83 -5.25
N CYS A 3 -12.67 1.05 -4.90
CA CYS A 3 -12.82 -0.38 -4.58
C CYS A 3 -13.66 -0.64 -3.32
N GLN A 4 -13.69 0.30 -2.38
CA GLN A 4 -14.44 0.17 -1.13
C GLN A 4 -15.93 0.42 -1.37
N ASP A 5 -16.27 1.42 -2.17
CA ASP A 5 -17.64 1.67 -2.63
C ASP A 5 -18.17 0.47 -3.43
N PHE A 6 -17.33 -0.12 -4.29
CA PHE A 6 -17.67 -1.35 -5.03
C PHE A 6 -18.00 -2.51 -4.09
N GLN A 7 -17.18 -2.71 -3.04
CA GLN A 7 -17.40 -3.78 -2.09
C GLN A 7 -18.65 -3.54 -1.24
N ASN A 8 -18.84 -2.32 -0.74
CA ASN A 8 -20.03 -1.93 -0.02
C ASN A 8 -21.28 -2.09 -0.90
N GLY A 9 -21.19 -1.75 -2.20
CA GLY A 9 -22.25 -1.95 -3.18
C GLY A 9 -22.64 -3.41 -3.36
N LEU A 10 -21.65 -4.31 -3.49
CA LEU A 10 -21.87 -5.76 -3.58
C LEU A 10 -22.46 -6.36 -2.30
N ASP A 11 -22.07 -5.87 -1.12
CA ASP A 11 -22.50 -6.43 0.17
C ASP A 11 -23.90 -5.92 0.58
N THR A 12 -24.29 -4.72 0.14
CA THR A 12 -25.56 -4.08 0.53
C THR A 12 -26.68 -4.24 -0.48
N ARG A 13 -26.36 -4.37 -1.78
CA ARG A 13 -27.38 -4.55 -2.82
C ARG A 13 -27.75 -6.00 -2.97
N ASP A 14 -28.97 -6.20 -3.46
CA ASP A 14 -29.44 -7.52 -3.87
C ASP A 14 -28.45 -8.10 -4.90
N PRO A 15 -27.77 -9.23 -4.62
CA PRO A 15 -26.65 -9.69 -5.41
C PRO A 15 -27.01 -9.99 -6.87
N TYR A 16 -28.30 -10.06 -7.22
CA TYR A 16 -28.76 -10.41 -8.57
C TYR A 16 -28.46 -9.37 -9.66
N THR A 17 -28.21 -8.10 -9.34
CA THR A 17 -28.03 -7.07 -10.39
C THR A 17 -26.94 -6.05 -10.04
N PRO A 18 -25.67 -6.30 -10.45
CA PRO A 18 -24.62 -5.32 -10.26
C PRO A 18 -24.90 -4.07 -11.11
N SER A 19 -24.74 -2.90 -10.51
CA SER A 19 -24.99 -1.61 -11.16
C SER A 19 -24.05 -1.37 -12.34
N ALA A 20 -24.44 -0.49 -13.27
CA ALA A 20 -23.60 -0.12 -14.42
C ALA A 20 -22.23 0.43 -13.99
N GLU A 21 -22.18 1.15 -12.87
CA GLU A 21 -20.93 1.68 -12.29
C GLU A 21 -20.02 0.58 -11.74
N GLU A 22 -20.59 -0.43 -11.07
CA GLU A 22 -19.85 -1.62 -10.61
C GLU A 22 -19.26 -2.40 -11.77
N GLN A 23 -20.02 -2.58 -12.83
CA GLN A 23 -19.55 -3.24 -14.04
C GLN A 23 -18.44 -2.43 -14.74
N ALA A 24 -18.57 -1.11 -14.81
CA ALA A 24 -17.55 -0.23 -15.39
C ALA A 24 -16.24 -0.28 -14.58
N HIS A 25 -16.32 -0.25 -13.24
CA HIS A 25 -15.15 -0.33 -12.37
C HIS A 25 -14.47 -1.72 -12.43
N ALA A 26 -15.24 -2.80 -12.46
CA ALA A 26 -14.69 -4.15 -12.56
C ALA A 26 -13.93 -4.40 -13.88
N ARG A 27 -14.18 -3.61 -14.95
CA ARG A 27 -13.40 -3.68 -16.20
C ARG A 27 -12.00 -3.11 -16.04
N THR A 28 -11.81 -2.12 -15.16
CA THR A 28 -10.51 -1.45 -14.96
C THR A 28 -9.71 -1.99 -13.78
N CYS A 29 -10.37 -2.62 -12.79
CA CYS A 29 -9.71 -3.17 -11.60
C CYS A 29 -9.75 -4.70 -11.54
N MET A 30 -8.58 -5.36 -11.64
CA MET A 30 -8.45 -6.82 -11.63
C MET A 30 -8.98 -7.50 -10.35
N ALA A 31 -8.79 -6.88 -9.18
CA ALA A 31 -9.27 -7.42 -7.92
C ALA A 31 -10.81 -7.41 -7.85
N CYS A 32 -11.43 -6.28 -8.24
CA CYS A 32 -12.88 -6.14 -8.30
C CYS A 32 -13.49 -7.06 -9.37
N ARG A 33 -12.79 -7.27 -10.50
CA ARG A 33 -13.20 -8.24 -11.53
C ARG A 33 -13.32 -9.65 -10.98
N ARG A 34 -12.31 -10.13 -10.26
CA ARG A 34 -12.33 -11.48 -9.65
C ARG A 34 -13.45 -11.63 -8.63
N LYS A 35 -13.71 -10.59 -7.82
CA LYS A 35 -14.84 -10.61 -6.87
C LYS A 35 -16.19 -10.67 -7.59
N LEU A 36 -16.37 -9.87 -8.65
CA LEU A 36 -17.59 -9.89 -9.45
C LEU A 36 -17.80 -11.27 -10.11
N GLU A 37 -16.76 -11.86 -10.68
CA GLU A 37 -16.81 -13.22 -11.26
C GLU A 37 -17.19 -14.28 -10.22
N ALA A 38 -16.63 -14.21 -9.00
CA ALA A 38 -16.97 -15.12 -7.92
C ALA A 38 -18.44 -14.99 -7.50
N SER A 39 -18.94 -13.76 -7.37
CA SER A 39 -20.35 -13.50 -7.05
C SER A 39 -21.30 -14.04 -8.13
N ARG A 40 -20.95 -13.87 -9.42
CA ARG A 40 -21.73 -14.42 -10.55
C ARG A 40 -21.82 -15.94 -10.51
N ARG A 41 -20.70 -16.63 -10.28
CA ARG A 41 -20.69 -18.11 -10.17
C ARG A 41 -21.57 -18.60 -9.02
N LEU A 42 -21.55 -17.90 -7.88
CA LEU A 42 -22.39 -18.23 -6.74
C LEU A 42 -23.88 -18.06 -7.08
N LEU A 43 -24.23 -16.99 -7.80
CA LEU A 43 -25.61 -16.74 -8.22
C LEU A 43 -26.10 -17.71 -9.28
N GLU A 44 -25.26 -18.05 -10.26
CA GLU A 44 -25.53 -19.11 -11.23
C GLU A 44 -25.79 -20.44 -10.52
N GLY A 45 -24.97 -20.78 -9.52
CA GLY A 45 -25.17 -21.96 -8.68
C GLY A 45 -26.51 -21.93 -7.92
N LEU A 46 -26.85 -20.79 -7.31
CA LEU A 46 -28.14 -20.62 -6.62
C LEU A 46 -29.33 -20.67 -7.58
N ALA A 47 -29.20 -20.12 -8.79
CA ALA A 47 -30.24 -20.16 -9.81
C ALA A 47 -30.51 -21.61 -10.25
N VAL A 48 -29.46 -22.42 -10.43
CA VAL A 48 -29.60 -23.86 -10.69
C VAL A 48 -30.33 -24.55 -9.54
N VAL A 49 -29.92 -24.29 -8.29
CA VAL A 49 -30.56 -24.90 -7.11
C VAL A 49 -32.04 -24.52 -7.00
N ARG A 50 -32.40 -23.25 -7.27
CA ARG A 50 -33.79 -22.76 -7.25
C ARG A 50 -34.62 -23.30 -8.40
N GLY A 51 -34.02 -23.53 -9.57
CA GLY A 51 -34.69 -24.07 -10.75
C GLY A 51 -34.95 -25.58 -10.68
N CYS A 52 -34.28 -26.30 -9.78
CA CYS A 52 -34.52 -27.73 -9.61
C CYS A 52 -35.80 -27.98 -8.80
N ALA A 53 -36.78 -28.67 -9.41
CA ALA A 53 -38.02 -29.10 -8.74
C ALA A 53 -37.78 -30.01 -7.52
N ARG A 54 -36.60 -30.64 -7.44
CA ARG A 54 -36.06 -31.32 -6.26
C ARG A 54 -34.60 -30.93 -6.11
N VAL A 55 -34.20 -30.59 -4.88
CA VAL A 55 -32.80 -30.32 -4.55
C VAL A 55 -31.96 -31.50 -5.06
N PRO A 56 -30.97 -31.28 -5.94
CA PRO A 56 -30.16 -32.37 -6.46
C PRO A 56 -29.45 -33.05 -5.29
N ASP A 57 -29.70 -34.35 -5.13
CA ASP A 57 -29.02 -35.13 -4.11
C ASP A 57 -27.54 -35.24 -4.50
N LEU A 58 -26.71 -34.43 -3.84
CA LEU A 58 -25.25 -34.45 -4.02
C LEU A 58 -24.60 -35.59 -3.24
N ALA A 59 -25.31 -36.25 -2.32
CA ALA A 59 -24.77 -37.35 -1.52
C ALA A 59 -24.13 -38.48 -2.35
N PRO A 60 -24.69 -38.96 -3.48
CA PRO A 60 -24.03 -39.98 -4.29
C PRO A 60 -22.73 -39.48 -4.94
N ARG A 61 -22.67 -38.21 -5.38
CA ARG A 61 -21.45 -37.62 -5.95
C ARG A 61 -20.37 -37.39 -4.90
N ILE A 62 -20.76 -36.93 -3.71
CA ILE A 62 -19.84 -36.79 -2.57
C ILE A 62 -19.32 -38.16 -2.14
N ARG A 63 -20.20 -39.18 -2.09
CA ARG A 63 -19.79 -40.56 -1.80
C ARG A 63 -18.84 -41.12 -2.86
N GLN A 64 -19.07 -40.86 -4.14
CA GLN A 64 -18.15 -41.27 -5.21
C GLN A 64 -16.81 -40.53 -5.15
N ALA A 65 -16.81 -39.22 -4.87
CA ALA A 65 -15.59 -38.45 -4.70
C ALA A 65 -14.79 -38.90 -3.46
N ALA A 66 -15.48 -39.22 -2.35
CA ALA A 66 -14.88 -39.77 -1.15
C ALA A 66 -14.36 -41.20 -1.36
N ALA A 67 -15.08 -42.03 -2.13
CA ALA A 67 -14.63 -43.37 -2.49
C ALA A 67 -13.41 -43.34 -3.43
N ALA A 68 -13.35 -42.36 -4.35
CA ALA A 68 -12.22 -42.14 -5.23
C ALA A 68 -10.97 -41.60 -4.50
N ALA A 69 -11.14 -40.99 -3.33
CA ALA A 69 -10.04 -40.56 -2.47
C ALA A 69 -9.32 -41.72 -1.76
N GLY A 70 -9.78 -42.96 -1.96
CA GLY A 70 -9.17 -44.18 -1.42
C GLY A 70 -9.59 -44.47 0.02
N PRO A 71 -9.79 -45.76 0.39
CA PRO A 71 -10.07 -46.13 1.76
C PRO A 71 -8.84 -45.88 2.63
N VAL A 72 -8.99 -45.03 3.64
CA VAL A 72 -8.09 -45.03 4.79
C VAL A 72 -8.36 -46.34 5.53
N ASP A 73 -7.37 -47.23 5.61
CA ASP A 73 -7.51 -48.59 6.15
C ASP A 73 -8.28 -48.64 7.48
N ALA A 74 -9.52 -49.15 7.41
CA ALA A 74 -10.47 -49.22 8.51
C ALA A 74 -10.43 -50.58 9.24
N ALA A 75 -9.24 -50.99 9.72
CA ALA A 75 -9.11 -52.19 10.57
C ALA A 75 -9.17 -51.88 12.07
N GLY A 76 -9.35 -50.62 12.47
CA GLY A 76 -9.51 -50.21 13.87
C GLY A 76 -10.85 -49.52 14.11
N PRO A 77 -11.41 -49.60 15.33
CA PRO A 77 -12.52 -48.73 15.70
C PRO A 77 -12.12 -47.31 15.40
N SER A 78 -13.00 -46.57 14.73
CA SER A 78 -12.70 -45.21 14.32
C SER A 78 -12.30 -44.40 15.54
N LEU A 79 -11.46 -43.39 15.33
CA LEU A 79 -11.01 -42.53 16.42
C LEU A 79 -12.24 -41.93 17.16
N GLY A 80 -13.35 -41.71 16.44
CA GLY A 80 -14.65 -41.33 16.99
C GLY A 80 -15.27 -42.38 17.90
N ASP A 81 -15.31 -43.66 17.50
CA ASP A 81 -15.90 -44.74 18.31
C ASP A 81 -15.14 -44.96 19.63
N ARG A 82 -13.81 -44.86 19.59
CA ARG A 82 -12.98 -44.91 20.80
C ARG A 82 -13.26 -43.73 21.74
N LEU A 83 -13.48 -42.54 21.18
CA LEU A 83 -13.79 -41.34 21.94
C LEU A 83 -15.17 -41.43 22.60
N ILE A 84 -16.16 -41.94 21.86
CA ILE A 84 -17.53 -42.12 22.38
C ILE A 84 -17.54 -43.14 23.52
N ALA A 85 -16.88 -44.28 23.36
CA ALA A 85 -16.78 -45.30 24.42
C ALA A 85 -16.06 -44.74 25.67
N TRP A 86 -15.01 -43.93 25.48
CA TRP A 86 -14.29 -43.30 26.58
C TRP A 86 -15.12 -42.24 27.32
N VAL A 87 -15.87 -41.40 26.59
CA VAL A 87 -16.78 -40.41 27.16
C VAL A 87 -17.92 -41.08 27.94
N GLN A 88 -18.48 -42.17 27.43
CA GLN A 88 -19.52 -42.94 28.13
C GLN A 88 -19.01 -43.59 29.42
N PHE A 89 -17.76 -44.08 29.44
CA PHE A 89 -17.14 -44.61 30.65
C PHE A 89 -16.94 -43.54 31.74
N LEU A 90 -16.63 -42.31 31.33
CA LEU A 90 -16.42 -41.16 32.20
C LEU A 90 -17.71 -40.39 32.54
N ALA A 91 -18.88 -40.87 32.10
CA ALA A 91 -20.15 -40.23 32.42
C ALA A 91 -20.37 -40.12 33.95
N PRO A 92 -20.80 -38.96 34.46
CA PRO A 92 -20.81 -38.63 35.88
C PRO A 92 -21.96 -39.35 36.61
N THR A 93 -21.78 -40.63 36.83
CA THR A 93 -22.73 -41.50 37.56
C THR A 93 -22.45 -41.53 39.06
N SER A 94 -21.29 -41.01 39.50
CA SER A 94 -20.90 -40.91 40.91
C SER A 94 -20.04 -39.66 41.14
N PRO A 95 -20.01 -39.10 42.37
CA PRO A 95 -19.26 -37.87 42.67
C PRO A 95 -17.76 -37.98 42.37
N LEU A 96 -17.16 -39.16 42.58
CA LEU A 96 -15.77 -39.45 42.21
C LEU A 96 -15.55 -39.41 40.69
N LYS A 97 -16.49 -39.96 39.90
CA LYS A 97 -16.43 -39.91 38.43
C LYS A 97 -16.61 -38.49 37.91
N SER A 98 -17.44 -37.67 38.56
CA SER A 98 -17.64 -36.26 38.20
C SER A 98 -16.32 -35.47 38.31
N SER A 99 -15.57 -35.63 39.40
CA SER A 99 -14.28 -34.96 39.58
C SER A 99 -13.27 -35.37 38.50
N LEU A 100 -13.20 -36.66 38.18
CA LEU A 100 -12.35 -37.17 37.10
C LEU A 100 -12.76 -36.63 35.73
N PHE A 101 -14.06 -36.55 35.44
CA PHE A 101 -14.58 -36.00 34.20
C PHE A 101 -14.19 -34.53 34.01
N TYR A 102 -14.38 -33.68 35.02
CA TYR A 102 -14.03 -32.26 34.93
C TYR A 102 -12.51 -32.02 34.82
N ALA A 103 -11.69 -32.82 35.52
CA ALA A 103 -10.24 -32.75 35.38
C ALA A 103 -9.78 -33.15 33.96
N ALA A 104 -10.37 -34.19 33.40
CA ALA A 104 -10.09 -34.64 32.03
C ALA A 104 -10.55 -33.62 30.98
N ALA A 105 -11.76 -33.05 31.14
CA ALA A 105 -12.25 -32.00 30.25
C ALA A 105 -11.38 -30.74 30.30
N GLY A 106 -11.00 -30.29 31.51
CA GLY A 106 -10.15 -29.12 31.70
C GLY A 106 -8.77 -29.28 31.05
N SER A 107 -8.16 -30.45 31.19
CA SER A 107 -6.87 -30.75 30.56
C SER A 107 -6.95 -30.82 29.03
N ILE A 108 -8.01 -31.40 28.46
CA ILE A 108 -8.23 -31.39 27.00
C ILE A 108 -8.40 -29.97 26.47
N ILE A 109 -9.23 -29.14 27.12
CA ILE A 109 -9.43 -27.74 26.74
C ILE A 109 -8.10 -26.97 26.81
N PHE A 110 -7.34 -27.16 27.88
CA PHE A 110 -6.03 -26.53 28.04
C PHE A 110 -5.06 -26.95 26.93
N VAL A 111 -4.97 -28.24 26.61
CA VAL A 111 -4.11 -28.76 25.53
C VAL A 111 -4.56 -28.23 24.17
N LEU A 112 -5.86 -28.13 23.90
CA LEU A 112 -6.37 -27.55 22.65
C LEU A 112 -6.05 -26.05 22.54
N LEU A 113 -6.29 -25.28 23.60
CA LEU A 113 -5.91 -23.86 23.65
C LEU A 113 -4.41 -23.69 23.48
N TRP A 114 -3.61 -24.50 24.16
CA TRP A 114 -2.16 -24.48 24.05
C TRP A 114 -1.71 -24.89 22.64
N ALA A 115 -2.30 -25.93 22.04
CA ALA A 115 -1.98 -26.35 20.68
C ALA A 115 -2.37 -25.29 19.65
N VAL A 116 -3.49 -24.58 19.84
CA VAL A 116 -3.86 -23.42 19.02
C VAL A 116 -2.83 -22.31 19.21
N LEU A 117 -2.48 -21.95 20.44
CA LEU A 117 -1.50 -20.89 20.73
C LEU A 117 -0.07 -21.24 20.31
N ALA A 118 0.31 -22.52 20.34
CA ALA A 118 1.63 -23.01 19.92
C ALA A 118 1.71 -23.18 18.39
N ARG A 119 0.56 -23.44 17.73
CA ARG A 119 0.46 -23.45 16.26
C ARG A 119 0.23 -22.07 15.67
N VAL A 120 -0.24 -21.11 16.46
CA VAL A 120 -0.04 -19.69 16.15
C VAL A 120 1.47 -19.54 16.20
N PRO A 121 2.17 -19.42 15.04
CA PRO A 121 3.60 -19.21 15.08
C PRO A 121 3.83 -18.01 16.02
N PRO A 122 4.84 -18.05 16.91
CA PRO A 122 5.22 -16.85 17.64
C PRO A 122 5.26 -15.76 16.58
N ARG A 123 4.55 -14.66 16.83
CA ARG A 123 4.44 -13.53 15.91
C ARG A 123 5.87 -13.08 15.67
N THR A 124 6.48 -13.74 14.71
CA THR A 124 7.78 -13.46 14.20
C THR A 124 7.44 -12.13 13.57
N GLU A 125 8.06 -11.08 14.07
CA GLU A 125 8.30 -9.87 13.30
C GLU A 125 9.18 -10.27 12.10
N GLY A 126 8.72 -11.22 11.30
CA GLY A 126 9.15 -11.45 9.95
C GLY A 126 8.72 -10.21 9.17
N PRO A 127 9.53 -9.82 8.18
CA PRO A 127 9.54 -8.50 7.61
C PRO A 127 8.11 -8.11 7.25
N ALA A 128 7.64 -7.03 7.89
CA ALA A 128 6.33 -6.45 7.68
C ALA A 128 5.93 -6.64 6.22
N ALA A 129 4.81 -7.33 5.99
CA ALA A 129 4.18 -7.46 4.69
C ALA A 129 4.43 -6.17 3.93
N ALA A 130 5.27 -6.23 2.89
CA ALA A 130 5.79 -5.06 2.18
C ALA A 130 4.62 -4.12 1.98
N GLY A 131 4.59 -3.08 2.82
CA GLY A 131 3.42 -2.22 2.90
C GLY A 131 3.19 -1.68 1.51
N LYS A 132 1.97 -1.26 1.19
CA LYS A 132 1.70 -0.48 -0.03
C LYS A 132 2.66 0.72 -0.21
N HIS A 133 3.45 1.05 0.81
CA HIS A 133 4.41 2.13 0.92
C HIS A 133 5.87 1.66 1.15
N ALA A 134 6.20 0.41 0.79
CA ALA A 134 7.58 -0.07 0.85
C ALA A 134 8.38 0.50 -0.34
N TRP A 135 9.46 1.20 -0.03
CA TRP A 135 10.36 1.77 -1.03
C TRP A 135 11.32 0.71 -1.52
N GLN A 136 11.42 0.52 -2.83
CA GLN A 136 12.40 -0.34 -3.46
C GLN A 136 13.61 0.47 -3.87
N MET A 137 14.82 0.04 -3.51
CA MET A 137 16.05 0.72 -3.91
C MET A 137 16.82 -0.13 -4.92
N THR A 138 17.38 0.52 -5.93
CA THR A 138 18.35 -0.06 -6.86
C THR A 138 19.55 0.87 -6.94
N MET A 139 20.73 0.34 -6.63
CA MET A 139 21.98 1.09 -6.83
C MET A 139 22.25 1.23 -8.32
N LEU A 140 22.50 2.46 -8.78
CA LEU A 140 22.89 2.73 -10.17
C LEU A 140 24.42 2.84 -10.30
N HIS A 141 25.05 3.52 -9.34
CA HIS A 141 26.50 3.75 -9.34
C HIS A 141 27.02 4.09 -7.92
N GLY A 142 28.28 3.77 -7.63
CA GLY A 142 28.99 4.23 -6.43
C GLY A 142 28.94 3.29 -5.22
N GLY A 143 29.40 3.79 -4.08
CA GLY A 143 29.54 3.04 -2.82
C GLY A 143 28.21 2.68 -2.17
N GLN A 144 28.23 1.69 -1.27
CA GLN A 144 27.04 1.24 -0.56
C GLN A 144 26.53 2.33 0.41
N PRO A 145 25.21 2.59 0.45
CA PRO A 145 24.65 3.57 1.39
C PRO A 145 24.71 3.03 2.82
N THR A 146 24.88 3.94 3.77
CA THR A 146 24.67 3.63 5.18
C THR A 146 23.19 3.75 5.49
N VAL A 147 22.59 2.65 5.95
CA VAL A 147 21.19 2.59 6.36
C VAL A 147 21.13 2.70 7.87
N THR A 148 20.37 3.65 8.39
CA THR A 148 20.02 3.71 9.81
C THR A 148 18.53 3.44 9.92
N GLY A 149 18.18 2.21 10.30
CA GLY A 149 16.79 1.81 10.52
C GLY A 149 16.31 2.16 11.93
N PRO A 150 14.99 2.05 12.20
CA PRO A 150 14.39 2.26 13.52
C PRO A 150 14.87 1.29 14.62
N GLY A 151 15.81 0.38 14.32
CA GLY A 151 16.50 -0.50 15.27
C GLY A 151 18.02 -0.31 15.35
N GLY A 152 18.58 0.77 14.76
CA GLY A 152 19.98 1.18 14.95
C GLY A 152 21.06 0.33 14.28
N VAL A 153 20.71 -0.76 13.57
CA VAL A 153 21.71 -1.59 12.90
C VAL A 153 22.04 -1.02 11.52
N ALA A 154 23.30 -0.57 11.37
CA ALA A 154 23.85 -0.20 10.08
C ALA A 154 24.15 -1.45 9.26
N ALA A 155 23.24 -1.81 8.35
CA ALA A 155 23.46 -2.87 7.38
C ALA A 155 23.65 -2.25 6.00
N ALA A 156 24.66 -2.73 5.28
CA ALA A 156 24.81 -2.41 3.87
C ALA A 156 23.70 -3.12 3.07
N PRO A 157 22.82 -2.37 2.40
CA PRO A 157 21.69 -2.98 1.72
C PRO A 157 22.13 -3.58 0.38
N GLU A 158 21.61 -4.76 0.08
CA GLU A 158 21.76 -5.37 -1.23
C GLU A 158 20.86 -4.67 -2.27
N ALA A 159 21.21 -4.76 -3.55
CA ALA A 159 20.36 -4.20 -4.61
C ALA A 159 18.98 -4.88 -4.59
N GLY A 160 17.91 -4.09 -4.68
CA GLY A 160 16.53 -4.61 -4.60
C GLY A 160 15.98 -4.71 -3.18
N THR A 161 16.73 -4.27 -2.16
CA THR A 161 16.23 -4.18 -0.78
C THR A 161 15.01 -3.27 -0.72
N THR A 162 14.02 -3.71 0.06
CA THR A 162 12.83 -2.92 0.38
C THR A 162 13.04 -2.23 1.72
N PHE A 163 12.67 -0.96 1.78
CA PHE A 163 12.80 -0.13 2.97
C PHE A 163 11.42 0.31 3.46
N PRO A 164 11.17 0.24 4.78
CA PRO A 164 9.98 0.82 5.37
C PRO A 164 10.07 2.34 5.42
N ALA A 165 8.93 3.00 5.62
CA ALA A 165 8.91 4.39 6.03
C ALA A 165 9.68 4.58 7.35
N GLY A 166 10.36 5.72 7.49
CA GLY A 166 11.22 6.04 8.62
C GLY A 166 12.68 5.59 8.45
N ALA A 167 13.01 4.81 7.42
CA ALA A 167 14.41 4.44 7.16
C ALA A 167 15.23 5.66 6.73
N GLU A 168 16.37 5.87 7.39
CA GLU A 168 17.34 6.90 7.05
C GLU A 168 18.47 6.31 6.21
N LEU A 169 18.81 7.02 5.13
CA LEU A 169 19.75 6.55 4.12
C LEU A 169 20.73 7.67 3.81
N ALA A 170 22.02 7.39 4.02
CA ALA A 170 23.11 8.30 3.70
C ALA A 170 23.95 7.72 2.57
N PHE A 171 24.00 8.45 1.46
CA PHE A 171 24.72 8.10 0.26
C PHE A 171 26.06 8.82 0.20
N PRO A 172 27.18 8.12 -0.06
CA PRO A 172 28.48 8.77 -0.29
C PRO A 172 28.42 9.78 -1.45
N PRO A 173 29.32 10.78 -1.49
CA PRO A 173 29.44 11.67 -2.64
C PRO A 173 29.62 10.88 -3.95
N ALA A 174 29.03 11.37 -5.04
CA ALA A 174 29.02 10.74 -6.37
C ALA A 174 28.32 9.37 -6.48
N SER A 175 27.76 8.82 -5.39
CA SER A 175 26.91 7.64 -5.49
C SER A 175 25.52 8.02 -6.01
N ARG A 176 24.95 7.13 -6.83
CA ARG A 176 23.62 7.28 -7.43
C ARG A 176 22.77 6.06 -7.15
N ALA A 177 21.55 6.34 -6.67
CA ALA A 177 20.57 5.31 -6.38
C ALA A 177 19.21 5.71 -6.91
N ARG A 178 18.43 4.69 -7.28
CA ARG A 178 17.05 4.84 -7.71
C ARG A 178 16.13 4.21 -6.68
N PHE A 179 15.19 5.00 -6.22
CA PHE A 179 14.13 4.61 -5.33
C PHE A 179 12.81 4.56 -6.10
N ARG A 180 12.06 3.51 -5.87
CA ARG A 180 10.75 3.32 -6.46
C ARG A 180 9.74 3.08 -5.37
N LEU A 181 8.72 3.94 -5.33
CA LEU A 181 7.50 3.72 -4.57
C LEU A 181 6.46 3.12 -5.53
N PRO A 182 6.16 1.82 -5.44
CA PRO A 182 5.36 1.12 -6.44
C PRO A 182 4.02 1.81 -6.72
N GLY A 183 3.77 2.12 -8.00
CA GLY A 183 2.54 2.77 -8.44
C GLY A 183 2.46 4.27 -8.20
N GLN A 184 3.42 4.88 -7.49
CA GLN A 184 3.33 6.29 -7.09
C GLN A 184 4.49 7.15 -7.58
N ALA A 185 5.75 6.80 -7.30
CA ALA A 185 6.88 7.67 -7.60
C ALA A 185 8.18 6.92 -7.91
N GLU A 186 9.05 7.58 -8.67
CA GLU A 186 10.43 7.19 -8.91
C GLU A 186 11.33 8.37 -8.54
N VAL A 187 12.36 8.11 -7.74
CA VAL A 187 13.27 9.12 -7.22
C VAL A 187 14.69 8.66 -7.48
N GLU A 188 15.44 9.41 -8.28
CA GLU A 188 16.87 9.20 -8.46
C GLU A 188 17.63 10.19 -7.58
N VAL A 189 18.53 9.69 -6.74
CA VAL A 189 19.32 10.52 -5.83
C VAL A 189 20.79 10.45 -6.14
N GLU A 190 21.50 11.54 -5.88
CA GLU A 190 22.94 11.66 -6.06
C GLU A 190 23.57 12.32 -4.82
N GLY A 191 24.47 11.59 -4.15
CA GLY A 191 25.17 12.06 -2.94
C GLY A 191 24.23 12.58 -1.84
N ALA A 192 23.08 11.93 -1.65
CA ALA A 192 21.99 12.45 -0.83
C ALA A 192 21.92 11.86 0.58
N ARG A 193 21.31 12.61 1.50
CA ARG A 193 20.83 12.11 2.79
C ARG A 193 19.32 12.20 2.82
N LEU A 194 18.64 11.07 2.99
CA LEU A 194 17.19 11.02 2.91
C LEU A 194 16.56 10.13 3.98
N THR A 195 15.38 10.54 4.45
CA THR A 195 14.52 9.73 5.31
C THR A 195 13.25 9.38 4.53
N LEU A 196 12.99 8.09 4.35
CA LEU A 196 11.82 7.64 3.59
C LEU A 196 10.53 7.88 4.38
N GLN A 197 9.45 8.25 3.69
CA GLN A 197 8.13 8.46 4.29
C GLN A 197 7.07 7.68 3.51
N GLU A 198 5.87 7.55 4.08
CA GLU A 198 4.77 6.79 3.48
C GLU A 198 4.33 7.34 2.10
N TYR A 199 4.32 8.67 1.96
CA TYR A 199 3.90 9.38 0.74
C TYR A 199 4.97 10.39 0.28
N GLY A 200 6.24 10.02 0.40
CA GLY A 200 7.34 10.87 -0.01
C GLY A 200 8.61 10.63 0.77
N PHE A 201 9.42 11.66 0.93
CA PHE A 201 10.69 11.56 1.64
C PHE A 201 11.11 12.90 2.22
N ARG A 202 11.98 12.86 3.22
CA ARG A 202 12.72 14.03 3.67
C ARG A 202 14.09 14.03 3.00
N LEU A 203 14.47 15.12 2.36
CA LEU A 203 15.82 15.36 1.84
C LEU A 203 16.57 16.26 2.81
N SER A 204 17.67 15.76 3.38
CA SER A 204 18.52 16.48 4.33
C SER A 204 19.83 16.99 3.68
N GLY A 205 20.12 16.57 2.45
CA GLY A 205 21.20 17.11 1.63
C GLY A 205 21.37 16.34 0.32
N GLY A 206 22.08 16.92 -0.64
CA GLY A 206 22.38 16.33 -1.95
C GLY A 206 21.32 16.65 -3.00
N ARG A 207 21.28 15.85 -4.08
CA ARG A 207 20.38 16.06 -5.21
C ARG A 207 19.38 14.91 -5.34
N ALA A 208 18.14 15.24 -5.68
CA ALA A 208 17.07 14.27 -5.95
C ALA A 208 16.28 14.69 -7.21
N LYS A 209 16.22 13.81 -8.20
CA LYS A 209 15.35 13.93 -9.37
C LYS A 209 14.12 13.06 -9.15
N VAL A 210 12.94 13.67 -9.17
CA VAL A 210 11.68 13.03 -8.77
C VAL A 210 10.71 13.01 -9.95
N GLN A 211 10.11 11.84 -10.17
CA GLN A 211 9.00 11.65 -11.09
C GLN A 211 7.83 11.01 -10.35
N VAL A 212 6.76 11.79 -10.13
CA VAL A 212 5.55 11.33 -9.46
C VAL A 212 4.47 11.04 -10.51
N ARG A 213 3.77 9.91 -10.35
CA ARG A 213 2.61 9.57 -11.18
C ARG A 213 1.38 10.35 -10.72
N PRO A 214 0.50 10.77 -11.65
CA PRO A 214 -0.79 11.33 -11.29
C PRO A 214 -1.57 10.32 -10.42
N VAL A 215 -2.10 10.81 -9.30
CA VAL A 215 -2.96 10.03 -8.42
C VAL A 215 -4.41 10.46 -8.60
N SER A 216 -5.36 9.55 -8.39
CA SER A 216 -6.79 9.86 -8.45
C SER A 216 -7.18 10.89 -7.39
N GLU A 217 -8.25 11.64 -7.65
CA GLU A 217 -8.82 12.56 -6.66
C GLU A 217 -9.08 11.85 -5.32
N GLY A 218 -8.68 12.51 -4.22
CA GLY A 218 -8.78 11.98 -2.86
C GLY A 218 -7.58 11.17 -2.36
N ALA A 219 -6.61 10.84 -3.22
CA ALA A 219 -5.36 10.22 -2.77
C ALA A 219 -4.45 11.23 -2.06
N PRO A 220 -3.65 10.80 -1.06
CA PRO A 220 -2.70 11.67 -0.38
C PRO A 220 -1.67 12.23 -1.36
N ALA A 221 -1.43 13.54 -1.27
CA ALA A 221 -0.42 14.22 -2.09
C ALA A 221 0.98 13.73 -1.73
N PHE A 222 1.85 13.66 -2.74
CA PHE A 222 3.25 13.31 -2.52
C PHE A 222 4.00 14.51 -1.95
N ARG A 223 4.75 14.32 -0.87
CA ARG A 223 5.41 15.41 -0.14
C ARG A 223 6.90 15.17 -0.01
N VAL A 224 7.70 16.17 -0.36
CA VAL A 224 9.13 16.19 -0.08
C VAL A 224 9.41 17.23 0.98
N LEU A 225 9.95 16.78 2.11
CA LEU A 225 10.32 17.67 3.21
C LEU A 225 11.80 18.01 3.11
N THR A 226 12.14 19.28 3.29
CA THR A 226 13.53 19.73 3.42
C THR A 226 13.64 20.61 4.68
N PRO A 227 14.85 20.90 5.17
CA PRO A 227 15.02 21.86 6.26
C PRO A 227 14.51 23.27 5.93
N LEU A 228 14.42 23.63 4.64
CA LEU A 228 14.11 24.99 4.18
C LEU A 228 12.67 25.14 3.67
N ALA A 229 12.07 24.07 3.15
CA ALA A 229 10.76 24.11 2.51
C ALA A 229 10.05 22.75 2.52
N THR A 230 8.73 22.80 2.37
CA THR A 230 7.87 21.66 2.05
C THR A 230 7.44 21.75 0.60
N VAL A 231 7.71 20.69 -0.17
CA VAL A 231 7.34 20.59 -1.59
C VAL A 231 6.21 19.58 -1.71
N THR A 232 5.04 20.02 -2.19
CA THR A 232 3.84 19.18 -2.36
C THR A 232 3.49 19.06 -3.83
N VAL A 233 3.20 17.85 -4.28
CA VAL A 233 2.96 17.56 -5.70
C VAL A 233 1.86 16.53 -5.93
N MET A 234 1.23 16.64 -7.11
CA MET A 234 0.26 15.68 -7.62
C MET A 234 0.60 15.38 -9.09
N GLY A 235 1.40 14.34 -9.33
CA GLY A 235 1.73 13.88 -10.69
C GLY A 235 2.68 14.79 -11.48
N THR A 236 3.90 15.00 -10.99
CA THR A 236 4.87 15.94 -11.58
C THR A 236 6.28 15.38 -11.70
N GLY A 237 7.06 15.93 -12.63
CA GLY A 237 8.50 15.76 -12.73
C GLY A 237 9.22 17.02 -12.23
N PHE A 238 10.19 16.86 -11.32
CA PHE A 238 10.97 17.97 -10.78
C PHE A 238 12.32 17.51 -10.21
N THR A 239 13.25 18.44 -10.07
CA THR A 239 14.57 18.23 -9.48
C THR A 239 14.71 19.10 -8.25
N LEU A 240 15.27 18.53 -7.19
CA LEU A 240 15.65 19.21 -5.97
C LEU A 240 17.16 19.11 -5.79
N GLU A 241 17.79 20.22 -5.45
CA GLU A 241 19.18 20.25 -5.04
C GLU A 241 19.29 21.02 -3.73
N LEU A 242 19.70 20.32 -2.67
CA LEU A 242 19.80 20.84 -1.33
C LEU A 242 21.27 20.88 -0.89
N SER A 243 21.76 22.10 -0.74
CA SER A 243 23.01 22.41 -0.06
C SER A 243 22.73 22.81 1.40
N GLU A 244 23.78 23.05 2.20
CA GLU A 244 23.63 23.42 3.62
C GLU A 244 22.77 24.68 3.85
N ARG A 245 22.72 25.60 2.89
CA ARG A 245 22.06 26.90 3.05
C ARG A 245 21.01 27.21 2.01
N ARG A 246 20.94 26.42 0.93
CA ARG A 246 20.07 26.71 -0.21
C ARG A 246 19.41 25.46 -0.74
N LEU A 247 18.12 25.57 -1.02
CA LEU A 247 17.33 24.64 -1.80
C LEU A 247 17.04 25.24 -3.17
N LEU A 248 17.34 24.47 -4.19
CA LEU A 248 16.96 24.74 -5.57
C LEU A 248 15.86 23.75 -5.98
N VAL A 249 14.74 24.28 -6.48
CA VAL A 249 13.62 23.51 -7.04
C VAL A 249 13.47 23.86 -8.51
N GLN A 250 13.56 22.87 -9.39
CA GLN A 250 13.35 23.03 -10.83
C GLN A 250 12.25 22.08 -11.29
N VAL A 251 11.23 22.60 -11.97
CA VAL A 251 10.09 21.80 -12.41
C VAL A 251 10.25 21.44 -13.88
N SER A 252 10.25 20.15 -14.21
CA SER A 252 10.31 19.70 -15.60
C SER A 252 8.91 19.47 -16.18
N ALA A 253 7.94 19.03 -15.37
CA ALA A 253 6.59 18.76 -15.81
C ALA A 253 5.55 18.87 -14.68
N GLY A 254 4.35 19.35 -15.02
CA GLY A 254 3.22 19.51 -14.11
C GLY A 254 3.33 20.76 -13.22
N ARG A 255 2.69 20.73 -12.04
CA ARG A 255 2.69 21.85 -11.07
C ARG A 255 3.20 21.43 -9.70
N VAL A 256 4.14 22.19 -9.16
CA VAL A 256 4.75 21.93 -7.87
C VAL A 256 4.42 23.07 -6.91
N GLN A 257 3.90 22.74 -5.74
CA GLN A 257 3.67 23.72 -4.70
C GLN A 257 4.82 23.69 -3.71
N VAL A 258 5.44 24.84 -3.49
CA VAL A 258 6.54 25.02 -2.52
C VAL A 258 6.06 25.94 -1.41
N GLU A 259 6.22 25.50 -0.17
CA GLU A 259 5.94 26.25 1.05
C GLU A 259 7.24 26.47 1.81
N ALA A 260 7.61 27.74 2.04
CA ALA A 260 8.83 28.11 2.76
C ALA A 260 8.56 29.35 3.63
N GLY A 261 8.96 29.30 4.91
CA GLY A 261 8.63 30.33 5.88
C GLY A 261 7.11 30.51 5.99
N SER A 262 6.64 31.74 5.76
CA SER A 262 5.20 32.09 5.71
C SER A 262 4.60 32.09 4.30
N GLY A 263 5.41 31.86 3.26
CA GLY A 263 4.99 31.95 1.87
C GLY A 263 4.63 30.61 1.26
N ARG A 264 3.75 30.66 0.24
CA ARG A 264 3.44 29.54 -0.65
C ARG A 264 3.52 30.01 -2.09
N LYS A 265 4.23 29.25 -2.94
CA LYS A 265 4.35 29.51 -4.38
C LYS A 265 4.05 28.24 -5.17
N VAL A 266 3.35 28.38 -6.28
CA VAL A 266 3.13 27.28 -7.24
C VAL A 266 4.04 27.51 -8.43
N LEU A 267 4.79 26.48 -8.80
CA LEU A 267 5.71 26.46 -9.93
C LEU A 267 5.15 25.62 -11.06
N GLY A 268 5.28 26.10 -12.29
CA GLY A 268 4.95 25.40 -13.54
C GLY A 268 6.19 24.80 -14.23
N PRO A 269 6.00 24.09 -15.36
CA PRO A 269 7.10 23.51 -16.13
C PRO A 269 8.09 24.59 -16.62
N GLY A 270 9.39 24.31 -16.47
CA GLY A 270 10.47 25.24 -16.82
C GLY A 270 10.77 26.29 -15.75
N GLU A 271 9.95 26.42 -14.70
CA GLU A 271 10.19 27.37 -13.62
C GLU A 271 11.18 26.83 -12.59
N GLU A 272 11.97 27.76 -12.05
CA GLU A 272 12.95 27.53 -10.98
C GLU A 272 12.59 28.36 -9.76
N LEU A 273 12.90 27.84 -8.57
CA LEU A 273 12.79 28.56 -7.31
C LEU A 273 13.97 28.25 -6.41
N ARG A 274 14.52 29.30 -5.79
CA ARG A 274 15.56 29.20 -4.78
C ARG A 274 15.00 29.59 -3.42
N VAL A 275 15.32 28.79 -2.42
CA VAL A 275 14.94 29.01 -1.02
C VAL A 275 16.21 29.02 -0.18
N GLY A 276 16.44 30.11 0.53
CA GLY A 276 17.50 30.27 1.51
C GLY A 276 16.97 30.29 2.94
N PRO A 277 17.82 30.59 3.94
CA PRO A 277 17.45 30.56 5.36
C PRO A 277 16.40 31.63 5.73
N SER A 278 16.35 32.73 4.98
CA SER A 278 15.42 33.84 5.18
C SER A 278 14.16 33.76 4.30
N GLY A 279 13.98 32.67 3.54
CA GLY A 279 12.85 32.48 2.63
C GLY A 279 13.28 32.50 1.16
N TRP A 280 12.45 33.09 0.30
CA TRP A 280 12.67 33.08 -1.16
C TRP A 280 13.90 33.90 -1.55
N GLU A 281 14.77 33.33 -2.37
CA GLU A 281 15.90 34.05 -2.97
C GLU A 281 15.59 34.37 -4.44
N ALA A 282 15.92 35.58 -4.87
CA ALA A 282 15.81 35.96 -6.28
C ALA A 282 16.82 35.19 -7.14
N LEU A 283 16.37 34.77 -8.33
CA LEU A 283 17.25 34.19 -9.34
C LEU A 283 18.10 35.29 -9.96
N PRO A 284 19.43 35.15 -10.05
CA PRO A 284 20.26 36.09 -10.79
C PRO A 284 19.81 36.09 -12.25
N GLY A 285 19.23 37.22 -12.71
CA GLY A 285 18.74 37.40 -14.08
C GLY A 285 17.22 37.44 -14.27
N SER A 286 16.42 37.34 -13.19
CA SER A 286 14.94 37.47 -13.27
C SER A 286 14.44 38.91 -13.14
N ASP A 287 15.19 39.89 -13.64
CA ASP A 287 14.70 41.26 -13.89
C ASP A 287 14.11 41.32 -15.30
N ALA A 288 13.10 40.49 -15.58
CA ALA A 288 12.20 40.76 -16.71
C ALA A 288 11.13 41.72 -16.21
N SER A 289 11.49 42.99 -16.24
CA SER A 289 10.57 44.12 -16.10
C SER A 289 9.50 43.98 -17.19
N SER A 290 8.35 43.39 -16.86
CA SER A 290 7.13 43.55 -17.66
C SER A 290 6.61 44.96 -17.43
N THR A 291 7.29 45.96 -18.00
CA THR A 291 6.69 47.25 -18.26
C THR A 291 5.65 47.01 -19.35
N VAL A 292 4.41 46.75 -18.94
CA VAL A 292 3.26 46.76 -19.82
C VAL A 292 3.17 48.16 -20.40
N VAL A 293 3.64 48.33 -21.63
CA VAL A 293 3.32 49.48 -22.47
C VAL A 293 1.82 49.40 -22.73
N PRO A 294 1.00 50.37 -22.31
CA PRO A 294 -0.41 50.38 -22.67
C PRO A 294 -0.50 50.66 -24.17
N ASP A 295 -0.78 49.60 -24.91
CA ASP A 295 -1.12 49.59 -26.32
C ASP A 295 -2.30 50.54 -26.55
N SER A 296 -1.99 51.72 -27.07
CA SER A 296 -2.94 52.79 -27.41
C SER A 296 -3.20 52.74 -28.90
N ASP A 297 -3.84 51.66 -29.37
CA ASP A 297 -4.42 51.58 -30.70
C ASP A 297 -5.92 51.25 -30.58
N ARG A 298 -6.68 52.29 -30.23
CA ARG A 298 -8.14 52.29 -30.34
C ARG A 298 -8.50 53.07 -31.62
N PRO A 299 -9.03 52.41 -32.67
CA PRO A 299 -9.48 53.11 -33.86
C PRO A 299 -10.69 53.99 -33.54
N GLU A 300 -10.63 55.26 -33.94
CA GLU A 300 -11.75 56.21 -33.88
C GLU A 300 -12.85 55.79 -34.87
N VAL A 301 -14.09 55.75 -34.37
CA VAL A 301 -15.30 55.54 -35.17
C VAL A 301 -15.77 56.92 -35.67
N PRO A 302 -16.01 57.11 -36.98
CA PRO A 302 -16.54 58.36 -37.50
C PRO A 302 -17.94 58.62 -36.93
N GLN A 303 -18.17 59.83 -36.41
CA GLN A 303 -19.51 60.33 -36.12
C GLN A 303 -20.01 61.09 -37.35
N ASP A 304 -21.26 60.78 -37.74
CA ASP A 304 -22.04 61.43 -38.80
C ASP A 304 -22.16 62.95 -38.63
#